data_AF-A0A7C4PN15-F1
#
_entry.id   AF-A0A7C4PN15-F1
#
_cell.length_a   1.000
_cell.length_b   1.000
_cell.length_c   1.000
_cell.angle_alpha   90.00
_cell.angle_beta   90.00
_cell.angle_gamma   90.00
#
_symmetry.space_group_name_H-M   'P 1'
#
loop_
_entity.id
_entity.type
_entity.pdbx_description
1 polymer ?
#
loop_
_entity_poly.entity_id
_entity_poly.type
_entity_poly.pdbx_seq_one_letter_code
_entity_poly.pdbx_strand_id
1 'polypeptide(L)'
;MTAIVDVEDFLRQWRDTTLVERQAIEAGQWDTVAACQERKEDWMRNWPVGDFDFTTAPREIRNLMEEIVALERQNYDQLTVGLENTRQQLEAIGQSRQHLRQLRRAYGGERSPAWESWS
;
A
#
# COMPACT_ATOMS: atom_id res chain seq x y z
N MET A 1 -32.41 -19.16 10.07
CA MET A 1 -31.11 -19.81 9.77
C MET A 1 -30.36 -19.15 8.60
N THR A 2 -31.01 -18.34 7.77
CA THR A 2 -30.40 -17.66 6.60
C THR A 2 -29.41 -16.55 6.97
N ALA A 3 -29.77 -15.65 7.89
CA ALA A 3 -28.95 -14.48 8.24
C ALA A 3 -27.52 -14.80 8.72
N ILE A 4 -27.29 -15.91 9.43
CA ILE A 4 -25.95 -16.29 9.93
C ILE A 4 -25.05 -16.77 8.79
N VAL A 5 -25.62 -17.52 7.83
CA VAL A 5 -24.89 -17.99 6.64
C VAL A 5 -24.49 -16.79 5.78
N ASP A 6 -25.38 -15.82 5.63
CA ASP A 6 -25.12 -14.58 4.89
C ASP A 6 -23.97 -13.75 5.54
N VAL A 7 -23.89 -13.72 6.88
CA VAL A 7 -22.79 -13.07 7.62
C VAL A 7 -21.46 -13.79 7.38
N GLU A 8 -21.45 -15.11 7.54
CA GLU A 8 -20.23 -15.90 7.44
C GLU A 8 -19.67 -15.84 6.02
N ASP A 9 -20.52 -15.98 5.00
CA ASP A 9 -20.13 -15.88 3.59
C ASP A 9 -19.58 -14.50 3.25
N PHE A 10 -20.17 -13.44 3.80
CA PHE A 10 -19.66 -12.08 3.65
C PHE A 10 -18.28 -11.92 4.29
N LEU A 11 -18.09 -12.39 5.52
CA LEU A 11 -16.78 -12.34 6.20
C LEU A 11 -15.72 -13.16 5.46
N ARG A 12 -16.10 -14.31 4.89
CA ARG A 12 -15.19 -15.11 4.03
C ARG A 12 -14.77 -14.34 2.78
N GLN A 13 -15.71 -13.69 2.10
CA GLN A 13 -15.39 -12.84 0.96
C GLN A 13 -14.49 -11.66 1.34
N TRP A 14 -14.71 -11.08 2.52
CA TRP A 14 -13.83 -10.04 3.05
C TRP A 14 -12.42 -10.55 3.23
N ARG A 15 -12.26 -11.66 3.96
CA ARG A 15 -10.98 -12.33 4.18
C ARG A 15 -10.24 -12.60 2.87
N ASP A 16 -10.93 -13.19 1.90
CA ASP A 16 -10.34 -13.52 0.61
C ASP A 16 -9.91 -12.26 -0.16
N THR A 17 -10.69 -11.19 -0.08
CA THR A 17 -10.32 -9.88 -0.66
C THR A 17 -9.07 -9.31 0.00
N THR A 18 -8.93 -9.42 1.33
CA THR A 18 -7.74 -8.97 2.07
C THR A 18 -6.51 -9.82 1.74
N LEU A 19 -6.68 -11.11 1.44
CA LEU A 19 -5.59 -11.97 0.98
C LEU A 19 -5.14 -11.63 -0.44
N VAL A 20 -6.08 -11.35 -1.35
CA VAL A 20 -5.76 -10.88 -2.72
C VAL A 20 -5.03 -9.55 -2.66
N GLU A 21 -5.49 -8.62 -1.83
CA GLU A 21 -4.81 -7.35 -1.61
C GLU A 21 -3.37 -7.55 -1.14
N ARG A 22 -3.13 -8.45 -0.18
CA ARG A 22 -1.79 -8.76 0.30
C ARG A 22 -0.86 -9.22 -0.84
N GLN A 23 -1.33 -10.15 -1.67
CA GLN A 23 -0.57 -10.64 -2.81
C GLN A 23 -0.28 -9.51 -3.81
N ALA A 24 -1.24 -8.61 -4.02
CA ALA A 24 -1.07 -7.45 -4.86
C ALA A 24 -0.05 -6.45 -4.30
N ILE A 25 -0.03 -6.22 -2.98
CA ILE A 25 0.99 -5.40 -2.29
C ILE A 25 2.38 -6.00 -2.51
N GLU A 26 2.53 -7.30 -2.28
CA GLU A 26 3.80 -8.02 -2.44
C GLU A 26 4.29 -7.99 -3.92
N ALA A 27 3.37 -8.02 -4.87
CA ALA A 27 3.66 -7.95 -6.31
C ALA A 27 3.75 -6.52 -6.88
N GLY A 28 3.48 -5.48 -6.08
CA GLY A 28 3.45 -4.09 -6.53
C GLY A 28 2.31 -3.76 -7.52
N GLN A 29 1.21 -4.52 -7.49
CA GLN A 29 0.05 -4.35 -8.35
C GLN A 29 -0.94 -3.33 -7.76
N TRP A 30 -0.56 -2.04 -7.81
CA TRP A 30 -1.28 -0.98 -7.11
C TRP A 30 -2.74 -0.77 -7.57
N ASP A 31 -3.04 -1.01 -8.84
CA ASP A 31 -4.42 -0.95 -9.35
C ASP A 31 -5.30 -2.02 -8.69
N THR A 32 -4.77 -3.23 -8.48
CA THR A 32 -5.47 -4.30 -7.78
C THR A 32 -5.68 -3.96 -6.31
N VAL A 33 -4.67 -3.37 -5.65
CA VAL A 33 -4.79 -2.89 -4.26
C VAL A 33 -5.91 -1.83 -4.15
N ALA A 34 -5.95 -0.88 -5.08
CA ALA A 34 -6.99 0.15 -5.11
C ALA A 34 -8.40 -0.46 -5.31
N ALA A 35 -8.55 -1.40 -6.23
CA ALA A 35 -9.83 -2.10 -6.46
C ALA A 35 -10.29 -2.91 -5.23
N CYS A 36 -9.37 -3.56 -4.52
CA CYS A 36 -9.66 -4.25 -3.26
C CYS A 36 -10.16 -3.26 -2.19
N GLN A 37 -9.51 -2.11 -2.05
CA GLN A 37 -9.90 -1.08 -1.08
C GLN A 37 -11.25 -0.45 -1.41
N GLU A 38 -11.50 -0.12 -2.68
CA GLU A 38 -12.79 0.41 -3.14
C GLU A 38 -13.95 -0.55 -2.81
N ARG A 39 -13.73 -1.86 -3.04
CA ARG A 39 -14.72 -2.90 -2.70
C ARG A 39 -14.98 -2.97 -1.19
N LYS A 40 -13.95 -2.89 -0.36
CA LYS A 40 -14.09 -2.88 1.11
C LYS A 40 -14.82 -1.62 1.59
N GLU A 41 -14.53 -0.45 1.02
CA GLU A 41 -15.24 0.78 1.32
C GLU A 41 -16.73 0.70 0.94
N ASP A 42 -17.02 0.13 -0.23
CA ASP A 42 -18.40 -0.09 -0.66
C ASP A 42 -19.15 -0.98 0.33
N TRP A 43 -18.52 -2.06 0.80
CA TRP A 43 -19.10 -2.92 1.83
C TRP A 43 -19.29 -2.24 3.20
N MET A 44 -18.37 -1.35 3.61
CA MET A 44 -18.57 -0.57 4.84
C MET A 44 -19.75 0.39 4.73
N ARG A 45 -19.95 1.00 3.54
CA ARG A 45 -21.08 1.89 3.28
C ARG A 45 -22.40 1.13 3.18
N ASN A 46 -22.38 0.01 2.47
CA ASN A 46 -23.55 -0.80 2.16
C ASN A 46 -23.54 -2.09 2.99
N TRP A 47 -23.38 -1.92 4.31
CA TRP A 47 -23.25 -3.02 5.26
C TRP A 47 -24.34 -4.09 5.04
N PRO A 48 -24.00 -5.25 4.44
CA PRO A 48 -25.01 -6.17 3.90
C PRO A 48 -25.62 -7.07 4.98
N VAL A 49 -25.10 -6.97 6.21
CA VAL A 49 -25.36 -7.92 7.30
C VAL A 49 -26.45 -7.42 8.27
N GLY A 50 -26.94 -6.19 8.09
CA GLY A 50 -27.96 -5.58 8.95
C GLY A 50 -27.54 -5.49 10.43
N ASP A 51 -28.51 -5.59 11.34
CA ASP A 51 -28.32 -5.49 12.81
C ASP A 51 -27.75 -6.78 13.45
N PHE A 52 -26.85 -7.48 12.76
CA PHE A 52 -26.24 -8.68 13.32
C PHE A 52 -25.45 -8.36 14.60
N ASP A 53 -25.83 -9.02 15.70
CA ASP A 53 -25.15 -8.85 16.98
C ASP A 53 -23.90 -9.72 17.07
N PHE A 54 -22.75 -9.08 16.90
CA PHE A 54 -21.45 -9.71 17.00
C PHE A 54 -21.08 -10.18 18.41
N THR A 55 -21.76 -9.70 19.47
CA THR A 55 -21.46 -10.11 20.85
C THR A 55 -21.98 -11.52 21.15
N THR A 56 -23.11 -11.89 20.54
CA THR A 56 -23.71 -13.22 20.63
C THR A 56 -23.31 -14.15 19.48
N ALA A 57 -22.41 -13.69 18.60
CA ALA A 57 -21.97 -14.46 17.45
C ALA A 57 -21.32 -15.80 17.84
N PRO A 58 -21.51 -16.85 17.01
CA PRO A 58 -20.77 -18.11 17.09
C PRO A 58 -19.26 -17.88 17.16
N ARG A 59 -18.55 -18.82 17.80
CA ARG A 59 -17.10 -18.72 17.98
C ARG A 59 -16.37 -18.67 16.64
N GLU A 60 -16.88 -19.36 15.64
CA GLU A 60 -16.35 -19.45 14.28
C GLU A 60 -16.34 -18.07 13.61
N ILE A 61 -17.45 -17.33 13.72
CA ILE A 61 -17.58 -15.97 13.19
C ILE A 61 -16.61 -15.02 13.91
N ARG A 62 -16.49 -15.12 15.24
CA ARG A 62 -15.54 -14.30 16.00
C ARG A 62 -14.09 -14.58 15.60
N ASN A 63 -13.70 -15.85 15.47
CA ASN A 63 -12.36 -16.22 15.01
C ASN A 63 -12.09 -15.67 13.61
N LEU A 64 -13.07 -15.73 12.71
CA LEU A 64 -12.95 -15.21 11.34
C LEU A 64 -12.77 -13.68 11.34
N MET A 65 -13.50 -12.96 12.19
CA MET A 65 -13.30 -11.51 12.35
C MET A 65 -11.92 -11.18 12.91
N GLU A 66 -11.45 -11.89 13.93
CA GLU A 66 -10.11 -11.72 14.48
C GLU A 66 -9.02 -11.96 13.41
N GLU A 67 -9.20 -12.98 12.58
CA GLU A 67 -8.31 -13.27 11.46
C GLU A 67 -8.29 -12.12 10.45
N ILE A 68 -9.47 -11.61 10.04
CA ILE A 68 -9.57 -10.46 9.13
C ILE A 68 -8.85 -9.25 9.72
N VAL A 69 -9.09 -8.91 10.98
CA VAL A 69 -8.43 -7.78 11.64
C VAL A 69 -6.91 -7.95 11.68
N ALA A 70 -6.43 -9.17 11.93
CA ALA A 70 -5.00 -9.46 11.90
C ALA A 70 -4.42 -9.29 10.48
N LEU A 71 -5.13 -9.73 9.45
CA LEU A 71 -4.72 -9.57 8.05
C LEU A 71 -4.70 -8.10 7.62
N GLU A 72 -5.71 -7.32 7.95
CA GLU A 72 -5.75 -5.87 7.63
C GLU A 72 -4.58 -5.13 8.28
N ARG A 73 -4.25 -5.45 9.54
CA ARG A 73 -3.09 -4.87 10.23
C ARG A 73 -1.78 -5.22 9.52
N GLN A 74 -1.60 -6.47 9.13
CA GLN A 74 -0.41 -6.90 8.40
C GLN A 74 -0.27 -6.17 7.05
N ASN A 75 -1.36 -6.04 6.29
CA ASN A 75 -1.35 -5.32 5.02
C ASN A 75 -1.01 -3.84 5.22
N TYR A 76 -1.58 -3.20 6.24
CA TYR A 76 -1.28 -1.81 6.60
C TYR A 76 0.20 -1.61 6.96
N ASP A 77 0.77 -2.51 7.77
CA ASP A 77 2.18 -2.46 8.14
C ASP A 77 3.08 -2.63 6.91
N GLN A 78 2.75 -3.55 6.00
CA GLN A 78 3.48 -3.74 4.75
C GLN A 78 3.44 -2.49 3.85
N LEU A 79 2.27 -1.87 3.70
CA LEU A 79 2.12 -0.62 2.94
C LEU A 79 2.94 0.51 3.56
N THR A 80 2.93 0.62 4.89
CA THR A 80 3.68 1.65 5.62
C THR A 80 5.18 1.52 5.39
N VAL A 81 5.70 0.29 5.52
CA VAL A 81 7.11 -0.01 5.25
C VAL A 81 7.47 0.23 3.78
N GLY A 82 6.62 -0.19 2.84
CA GLY A 82 6.82 0.02 1.41
C GLY A 82 6.86 1.50 1.03
N LEU A 83 5.98 2.30 1.63
CA LEU A 83 5.92 3.75 1.43
C LEU A 83 7.18 4.45 1.96
N GLU A 84 7.65 4.06 3.14
CA GLU A 84 8.90 4.60 3.71
C GLU A 84 10.11 4.25 2.84
N ASN A 85 10.23 3.00 2.40
CA ASN A 85 11.29 2.58 1.49
C ASN A 85 11.28 3.37 0.17
N THR A 86 10.09 3.58 -0.40
CA THR A 86 9.94 4.34 -1.65
C THR A 86 10.34 5.80 -1.48
N ARG A 87 10.00 6.42 -0.33
CA ARG A 87 10.43 7.78 0.01
C ARG A 87 11.96 7.89 0.10
N GLN A 88 12.60 6.96 0.80
CA GLN A 88 14.06 6.91 0.91
C GLN A 88 14.74 6.75 -0.46
N GLN A 89 14.17 5.92 -1.34
CA GLN A 89 14.68 5.77 -2.71
C GLN A 89 14.55 7.06 -3.53
N LEU A 90 13.41 7.77 -3.41
CA LEU A 90 13.21 9.05 -4.08
C LEU A 90 14.21 10.11 -3.61
N GLU A 91 14.48 10.17 -2.30
CA GLU A 91 15.49 11.06 -1.73
C GLU A 91 16.89 10.74 -2.27
N ALA A 92 17.26 9.46 -2.33
CA ALA A 92 18.54 9.01 -2.88
C ALA A 92 18.71 9.37 -4.37
N ILE A 93 17.63 9.24 -5.17
CA ILE A 93 17.62 9.68 -6.57
C ILE A 93 17.78 11.20 -6.65
N GLY A 94 17.11 11.95 -5.78
CA GLY A 94 17.23 13.41 -5.68
C GLY A 94 18.67 13.86 -5.42
N GLN A 95 19.32 13.24 -4.43
CA GLN A 95 20.73 13.50 -4.10
C GLN A 95 21.66 13.14 -5.26
N SER A 96 21.44 11.99 -5.90
CA SER A 96 22.21 11.55 -7.08
C SER A 96 22.09 12.54 -8.23
N ARG A 97 20.87 13.05 -8.49
CA ARG A 97 20.64 14.08 -9.51
C ARG A 97 21.35 15.39 -9.17
N GLN A 98 21.40 15.78 -7.90
CA GLN A 98 22.17 16.95 -7.45
C GLN A 98 23.67 16.77 -7.67
N HIS A 99 24.23 15.61 -7.29
CA HIS A 99 25.64 15.29 -7.52
C HIS A 99 25.99 15.32 -9.01
N LEU A 100 25.14 14.75 -9.89
CA LEU A 100 25.35 14.80 -11.34
C LEU A 100 25.32 16.23 -11.88
N ARG A 101 24.45 17.12 -11.36
CA ARG A 101 24.46 18.54 -11.74
C ARG A 101 25.73 19.25 -11.27
N GLN A 102 26.22 18.95 -10.08
CA GLN A 102 27.47 19.51 -9.55
C GLN A 102 28.67 19.05 -10.38
N LEU A 103 28.77 17.75 -10.70
CA LEU A 103 29.78 17.21 -11.59
C LEU A 103 29.71 17.85 -12.98
N ARG A 104 28.52 17.93 -13.59
CA ARG A 104 28.34 18.59 -14.89
C ARG A 104 28.78 20.06 -14.86
N ARG A 105 28.58 20.79 -13.75
CA ARG A 105 29.10 22.17 -13.61
C ARG A 105 30.62 22.20 -13.48
N ALA A 106 31.21 21.27 -12.74
CA ALA A 106 32.66 21.18 -12.57
C ALA A 106 33.36 20.82 -13.89
N TYR A 107 32.74 19.97 -14.73
CA TYR A 107 33.29 19.56 -16.02
C TYR A 107 32.88 20.47 -17.19
N GLY A 108 31.67 21.04 -17.18
CA GLY A 108 31.14 21.94 -18.21
C GLY A 108 31.50 23.41 -17.99
N GLY A 109 32.07 23.76 -16.83
CA GLY A 109 32.87 24.97 -16.68
C GLY A 109 34.21 24.74 -17.37
N GLU A 110 34.22 24.75 -18.71
CA GLU A 110 35.45 24.93 -19.46
C GLU A 110 36.14 26.17 -18.88
N ARG A 111 37.29 25.91 -18.26
CA ARG A 111 38.30 26.93 -18.01
C ARG A 111 38.55 27.59 -19.35
N SER A 112 38.09 28.83 -19.53
CA SER A 112 38.64 29.69 -20.57
C SER A 112 40.16 29.64 -20.37
N PRO A 113 40.93 29.18 -21.36
CA PRO A 113 42.33 28.96 -21.14
C PRO A 113 42.99 30.31 -20.87
N ALA A 114 43.57 30.47 -19.68
CA ALA A 114 44.25 31.70 -19.26
C ALA A 114 45.49 32.04 -20.12
N TRP A 115 45.73 31.32 -21.21
CA TRP A 115 46.77 31.57 -22.20
C TRP A 115 46.29 32.40 -23.41
N GLU A 116 45.01 32.73 -23.54
CA GLU A 116 44.50 33.62 -24.60
C GLU A 116 44.63 35.13 -24.27
N SER A 117 45.18 35.52 -23.12
CA SER A 117 45.39 36.93 -22.73
C SER A 117 46.76 37.52 -23.12
N TRP A 118 47.54 36.80 -23.93
CA TRP A 118 48.80 37.31 -24.49
C TRP A 118 48.74 37.27 -26.02
N SER A 119 48.05 38.23 -26.63
CA SER A 119 48.18 38.58 -28.05
C SER A 119 47.81 40.05 -28.23
#